data_AF-A0A3D1QUJ8-F1
#
_entry.id   AF-A0A3D1QUJ8-F1
#
_cell.length_a   1.000
_cell.length_b   1.000
_cell.length_c   1.000
_cell.angle_alpha   90.00
_cell.angle_beta   90.00
_cell.angle_gamma   90.00
#
_symmetry.space_group_name_H-M   'P 1'
#
loop_
_entity.id
_entity.type
_entity.pdbx_description
1 polymer ?
#
loop_
_entity_poly.entity_id
_entity_poly.type
_entity_poly.pdbx_seq_one_letter_code
_entity_poly.pdbx_strand_id
1 'polypeptide(L)'
;MDSSTYRAMREEGRKEGREAGRKEELSKACRMLVKAKLGHLPPEAAAFESTLDIDTLSGVFDRLLEAPDPKAARSILRSLER
;
A
#
# COMPACT_ATOMS: atom_id res chain seq x y z
N MET A 1 -37.78 1.81 16.35
CA MET A 1 -36.60 2.51 16.89
C MET A 1 -35.80 1.46 17.62
N ASP A 2 -34.66 0.93 17.19
CA ASP A 2 -33.63 1.37 16.24
C ASP A 2 -32.97 0.10 15.67
N SER A 3 -33.10 -0.20 14.38
CA SER A 3 -32.45 -1.39 13.78
C SER A 3 -31.73 -1.11 12.46
N SER A 4 -31.62 0.17 12.09
CA SER A 4 -30.87 0.62 10.91
C SER A 4 -29.42 0.95 11.28
N THR A 5 -29.19 1.62 12.42
CA THR A 5 -27.87 2.04 12.90
C THR A 5 -26.95 0.89 13.28
N TYR A 6 -27.44 -0.16 13.95
CA TYR A 6 -26.61 -1.31 14.34
C TYR A 6 -26.16 -2.18 13.14
N ARG A 7 -26.99 -2.27 12.09
CA ARG A 7 -26.62 -2.96 10.85
C ARG A 7 -25.59 -2.17 10.05
N ALA A 8 -25.77 -0.85 9.94
CA ALA A 8 -24.82 0.03 9.28
C ALA A 8 -23.42 -0.04 9.93
N MET A 9 -23.34 0.09 11.27
CA MET A 9 -22.06 0.00 12.00
C MET A 9 -21.34 -1.34 11.80
N ARG A 10 -22.07 -2.46 11.71
CA ARG A 10 -21.45 -3.79 11.45
C ARG A 10 -21.00 -3.98 10.01
N GLU A 11 -21.65 -3.33 9.05
CA GLU A 11 -21.24 -3.38 7.65
C GLU A 11 -20.02 -2.49 7.42
N GLU A 12 -20.02 -1.30 8.02
CA GLU A 12 -18.94 -0.33 8.00
C GLU A 12 -17.69 -0.89 8.67
N GLY A 13 -17.79 -1.46 9.87
CA GLY A 13 -16.66 -2.13 10.54
C GLY A 13 -16.10 -3.35 9.79
N ARG A 14 -16.90 -4.03 8.94
CA ARG A 14 -16.39 -5.09 8.04
C ARG A 14 -15.72 -4.53 6.79
N LYS A 15 -16.17 -3.38 6.28
CA LYS A 15 -15.52 -2.70 5.15
C LYS A 15 -14.18 -2.12 5.59
N GLU A 16 -14.16 -1.41 6.71
CA GLU A 16 -12.92 -0.89 7.30
C GLU A 16 -11.92 -2.00 7.62
N GLY A 17 -12.36 -3.12 8.20
CA GLY A 17 -11.49 -4.26 8.47
C GLY A 17 -10.91 -4.91 7.20
N ARG A 18 -11.67 -4.93 6.09
CA ARG A 18 -11.18 -5.42 4.80
C ARG A 18 -10.23 -4.44 4.13
N GLU A 19 -10.50 -3.14 4.22
CA GLU A 19 -9.64 -2.10 3.67
C GLU A 19 -8.31 -2.04 4.41
N ALA A 20 -8.32 -2.13 5.74
CA ALA A 20 -7.11 -2.22 6.55
C ALA A 20 -6.29 -3.46 6.18
N GLY A 21 -6.92 -4.64 6.06
CA GLY A 21 -6.25 -5.87 5.64
C GLY A 21 -5.68 -5.77 4.21
N ARG A 22 -6.45 -5.19 3.28
CA ARG A 22 -6.00 -4.97 1.89
C ARG A 22 -4.82 -4.00 1.82
N LYS A 23 -4.83 -2.94 2.63
CA LYS A 23 -3.73 -1.98 2.73
C LYS A 23 -2.45 -2.65 3.22
N GLU A 24 -2.56 -3.50 4.24
CA GLU A 24 -1.43 -4.24 4.79
C GLU A 24 -0.86 -5.27 3.81
N GLU A 25 -1.71 -5.97 3.06
CA GLU A 25 -1.27 -6.87 2.00
C GLU A 25 -0.55 -6.13 0.86
N LEU A 26 -1.11 -5.00 0.41
CA LEU A 26 -0.52 -4.16 -0.64
C LEU A 26 0.82 -3.55 -0.21
N SER A 27 0.92 -3.05 1.03
CA SER A 27 2.17 -2.49 1.55
C SER A 27 3.26 -3.56 1.57
N LYS A 28 2.93 -4.77 2.05
CA LYS A 28 3.84 -5.92 2.05
C LYS A 28 4.25 -6.32 0.64
N ALA A 29 3.32 -6.34 -0.31
CA ALA A 29 3.59 -6.63 -1.71
C ALA A 29 4.55 -5.61 -2.34
N CYS A 30 4.36 -4.31 -2.08
CA CYS A 30 5.27 -3.24 -2.51
C CYS A 30 6.68 -3.45 -1.94
N ARG A 31 6.81 -3.75 -0.64
CA ARG A 31 8.11 -4.04 0.00
C ARG A 31 8.81 -5.23 -0.65
N MET A 32 8.07 -6.30 -0.94
CA MET A 32 8.63 -7.49 -1.61
C MET A 32 9.12 -7.16 -3.02
N LEU A 33 8.35 -6.40 -3.81
CA LEU A 33 8.76 -5.98 -5.15
C LEU A 33 10.01 -5.10 -5.11
N VAL A 34 10.07 -4.13 -4.20
CA VAL A 34 11.25 -3.28 -4.01
C VAL A 34 12.47 -4.11 -3.64
N LYS A 35 12.33 -5.04 -2.69
CA LYS A 35 13.42 -5.93 -2.29
C LYS A 35 13.88 -6.83 -3.44
N ALA A 36 12.94 -7.36 -4.23
CA ALA A 36 13.24 -8.19 -5.39
C ALA A 36 13.99 -7.41 -6.49
N LYS A 37 13.62 -6.15 -6.72
CA LYS A 37 14.24 -5.30 -7.77
C LYS A 37 15.56 -4.68 -7.33
N LEU A 38 15.68 -4.26 -6.06
CA LEU A 38 16.86 -3.56 -5.55
C LEU A 38 17.85 -4.46 -4.81
N GLY A 39 17.47 -5.70 -4.49
CA GLY A 39 18.25 -6.64 -3.67
C GLY A 39 18.23 -6.34 -2.17
N HIS A 40 17.71 -5.19 -1.77
CA HIS A 40 17.57 -4.76 -0.38
C HIS A 40 16.31 -3.91 -0.22
N LEU A 41 15.86 -3.72 1.03
CA LEU A 41 14.74 -2.85 1.33
C LEU A 41 15.29 -1.49 1.81
N PRO A 42 15.16 -0.42 1.01
CA PRO A 42 15.67 0.89 1.37
C PRO A 42 14.70 1.59 2.36
N PRO A 43 15.17 2.57 3.16
CA PRO A 43 14.37 3.20 4.20
C PRO A 43 13.08 3.88 3.67
N GLU A 44 13.10 4.34 2.43
CA GLU A 44 11.96 4.95 1.73
C GLU A 44 10.76 3.98 1.64
N ALA A 45 11.01 2.67 1.61
CA ALA A 45 9.96 1.66 1.59
C ALA A 45 9.22 1.51 2.94
N ALA A 46 9.67 2.19 4.01
CA ALA A 46 8.93 2.25 5.28
C ALA A 46 7.64 3.09 5.16
N ALA A 47 7.58 4.03 4.20
CA ALA A 47 6.39 4.84 3.92
C ALA A 47 5.17 3.99 3.50
N PHE A 48 5.40 2.79 2.96
CA PHE A 48 4.33 1.90 2.53
C PHE A 48 3.40 1.45 3.66
N GLU A 49 3.91 1.35 4.88
CA GLU A 49 3.12 0.88 6.03
C GLU A 49 2.44 2.02 6.78
N SER A 50 3.06 3.21 6.81
CA SER A 50 2.69 4.27 7.74
C SER A 50 1.97 5.45 7.11
N THR A 51 2.31 5.84 5.87
CA THR A 51 1.88 7.15 5.33
C THR A 51 0.98 7.06 4.11
N LEU A 52 1.10 6.02 3.28
CA LEU A 52 0.34 5.95 2.03
C LEU A 52 -1.07 5.41 2.22
N ASP A 53 -2.05 5.98 1.52
CA ASP A 53 -3.39 5.40 1.37
C ASP A 53 -3.38 4.21 0.39
N ILE A 54 -4.51 3.49 0.32
CA ILE A 54 -4.64 2.29 -0.51
C ILE A 54 -4.47 2.62 -2.00
N ASP A 55 -5.01 3.74 -2.47
CA ASP A 55 -4.98 4.12 -3.88
C ASP A 55 -3.56 4.48 -4.32
N THR A 56 -2.83 5.23 -3.48
CA THR A 56 -1.42 5.56 -3.72
C THR A 56 -0.55 4.31 -3.66
N LEU A 57 -0.80 3.40 -2.71
CA LEU A 57 -0.11 2.10 -2.66
C LEU A 57 -0.35 1.28 -3.92
N SER A 58 -1.59 1.21 -4.40
CA SER A 58 -1.93 0.50 -5.63
C SER A 58 -1.20 1.11 -6.83
N GLY A 59 -1.19 2.44 -6.97
CA GLY A 59 -0.48 3.12 -8.05
C GLY A 59 1.04 2.94 -7.99
N VAL A 60 1.62 2.89 -6.78
CA VAL A 60 3.04 2.59 -6.60
C VAL A 60 3.34 1.13 -6.96
N PHE A 61 2.48 0.20 -6.57
CA PHE A 61 2.61 -1.22 -6.90
C PHE A 61 2.67 -1.44 -8.41
N ASP A 62 1.74 -0.83 -9.17
CA ASP A 62 1.69 -0.95 -10.62
C ASP A 62 2.95 -0.36 -11.28
N ARG A 63 3.37 0.83 -10.85
CA ARG A 63 4.62 1.46 -11.35
C ARG A 63 5.85 0.61 -11.02
N LEU A 64 5.88 -0.01 -9.84
CA LEU A 64 6.97 -0.91 -9.45
C LEU A 64 6.97 -2.18 -10.30
N LEU A 65 5.82 -2.74 -10.65
CA LEU A 65 5.73 -3.88 -11.58
C LEU A 65 6.32 -3.51 -12.94
N GLU A 66 5.91 -2.37 -13.49
CA GLU A 66 6.35 -1.87 -14.81
C GLU A 66 7.80 -1.39 -14.83
N ALA A 67 8.41 -1.10 -13.67
CA ALA A 67 9.78 -0.61 -13.60
C ALA A 67 10.78 -1.60 -14.23
N PRO A 68 11.45 -1.26 -15.34
CA PRO A 68 12.29 -2.20 -16.08
C PRO A 68 13.63 -2.48 -15.38
N ASP A 69 14.05 -1.60 -14.48
CA ASP A 69 15.36 -1.67 -13.85
C ASP A 69 15.37 -1.12 -12.39
N PRO A 70 16.44 -1.38 -11.62
CA PRO A 70 16.56 -0.89 -10.25
C PRO A 70 16.57 0.65 -10.11
N LYS A 71 17.01 1.38 -11.13
CA LYS A 71 17.05 2.85 -11.11
C LYS A 71 15.63 3.42 -11.21
N ALA A 72 14.78 2.83 -12.05
CA ALA A 72 13.35 3.17 -12.15
C ALA A 72 12.63 2.92 -10.82
N ALA A 73 12.86 1.77 -10.17
CA ALA A 73 12.31 1.48 -8.84
C ALA A 73 12.74 2.52 -7.78
N ARG A 74 14.02 2.93 -7.77
CA ARG A 74 14.49 4.02 -6.88
C ARG A 74 13.85 5.36 -7.18
N SER A 75 13.64 5.69 -8.46
CA SER A 75 12.98 6.94 -8.85
C SER A 75 11.53 7.00 -8.35
N ILE A 76 10.81 5.88 -8.42
CA ILE A 76 9.45 5.76 -7.88
C ILE A 76 9.48 5.99 -6.36
N LEU A 77 10.41 5.35 -5.64
CA LEU A 77 10.54 5.53 -4.19
C LEU A 77 10.82 6.99 -3.79
N ARG A 78 11.77 7.65 -4.46
CA ARG A 78 12.06 9.07 -4.20
C ARG A 78 10.89 10.00 -4.47
N SER A 79 9.97 9.63 -5.35
CA SER A 79 8.77 10.43 -5.60
C SER A 79 7.78 10.42 -4.42
N LEU A 80 7.94 9.50 -3.48
CA LEU A 80 7.10 9.36 -2.28
C LEU A 80 7.63 10.17 -1.08
N GLU A 81 8.86 10.66 -1.14
CA GLU A 81 9.47 11.50 -0.08
C GLU A 81 9.16 13.01 -0.26
N ARG A 82 8.48 13.40 -1.33
CA ARG A 82 8.08 14.79 -1.62
C ARG A 82 6.67 15.08 -1.13
#